data_AF-A0A948RTM8-F1
#
_entry.id   AF-A0A948RTM8-F1
#
_cell.length_a   1.000
_cell.length_b   1.000
_cell.length_c   1.000
_cell.angle_alpha   90.00
_cell.angle_beta   90.00
_cell.angle_gamma   90.00
#
_symmetry.space_group_name_H-M   'P 1'
#
loop_
_entity.id
_entity.type
_entity.pdbx_description
1 polymer ?
#
loop_
_entity_poly.entity_id
_entity_poly.type
_entity_poly.pdbx_seq_one_letter_code
_entity_poly.pdbx_strand_id
1 'polypeptide(L)'
;MIIVPAGDFIMGDGASYCGANEREVTLTRDFHLGQHQVTNQEYMEMVQWAYGNGYVTATTASLRDNLDGSAQELLDLDNVNCEIQFNGAGTFYLRESPSSYAQSAYPGGYDPANHPVMMVTWFGAARFCDWLSLQEDLPRAYEHNGDWSCNSGDPYGARGYRLATDVEWEYAAQWNDERIYPWGNEYPDCSRANFRQYFDDFCVGWTTPVGTYADAPEALGLSDMGICWIGAMIGLCAAWDRIR
;
A
#
# COMPACT_ATOMS: atom_id res chain seq x y z
N MET A 1 4.93 -11.17 4.61
CA MET A 1 3.69 -11.20 5.41
C MET A 1 4.05 -11.48 6.84
N ILE A 2 3.47 -10.75 7.79
CA ILE A 2 3.60 -10.99 9.22
C ILE A 2 2.24 -11.31 9.83
N ILE A 3 2.22 -11.90 11.03
CA ILE A 3 0.99 -12.12 11.80
C ILE A 3 0.85 -10.98 12.80
N VAL A 4 -0.32 -10.35 12.80
CA VAL A 4 -0.74 -9.39 13.81
C VAL A 4 -1.78 -10.11 14.70
N PRO A 5 -1.48 -10.35 15.98
CA PRO A 5 -2.36 -11.10 16.86
C PRO A 5 -3.63 -10.32 17.18
N ALA A 6 -4.69 -11.06 17.50
CA ALA A 6 -5.90 -10.52 18.10
C ALA A 6 -5.58 -9.72 19.38
N GLY A 7 -6.34 -8.67 19.63
CA GLY A 7 -6.19 -7.89 20.83
C GLY A 7 -7.09 -6.66 20.89
N ASP A 8 -6.98 -5.99 22.03
CA ASP A 8 -7.70 -4.75 22.30
C ASP A 8 -6.75 -3.57 22.11
N PHE A 9 -7.27 -2.46 21.59
CA PHE A 9 -6.60 -1.17 21.59
C PHE A 9 -7.59 -0.02 21.61
N ILE A 10 -7.04 1.17 21.80
CA ILE A 10 -7.78 2.42 21.73
C ILE A 10 -7.53 3.03 20.35
N MET A 11 -8.56 3.07 19.51
CA MET A 11 -8.49 3.69 18.19
C MET A 11 -8.83 5.18 18.31
N GLY A 12 -8.03 6.02 17.67
CA GLY A 12 -8.08 7.47 17.71
C GLY A 12 -7.16 8.06 18.78
N ASP A 13 -6.98 9.38 18.73
CA ASP A 13 -6.12 10.14 19.65
C ASP A 13 -6.91 11.05 20.61
N GLY A 14 -8.25 11.07 20.48
CA GLY A 14 -9.14 11.97 21.21
C GLY A 14 -8.91 13.46 20.90
N ALA A 15 -8.02 13.79 19.96
CA ALA A 15 -7.64 15.15 19.63
C ALA A 15 -8.58 15.74 18.59
N SER A 16 -8.90 17.02 18.79
CA SER A 16 -9.85 17.75 17.92
C SER A 16 -9.39 17.88 16.47
N TYR A 17 -8.10 17.68 16.18
CA TYR A 17 -7.50 17.88 14.86
C TYR A 17 -7.60 16.65 13.95
N CYS A 18 -7.56 15.44 14.51
CA CYS A 18 -7.50 14.17 13.76
C CYS A 18 -8.76 13.32 13.90
N GLY A 19 -9.64 13.65 14.85
CA GLY A 19 -10.91 12.97 15.07
C GLY A 19 -11.15 12.80 16.56
N ALA A 20 -12.11 13.55 17.12
CA ALA A 20 -12.36 13.57 18.56
C ALA A 20 -12.94 12.27 19.15
N ASN A 21 -13.13 11.23 18.33
CA ASN A 21 -13.80 9.99 18.73
C ASN A 21 -12.77 8.90 18.98
N GLU A 22 -12.20 8.92 20.17
CA GLU A 22 -11.46 7.80 20.74
C GLU A 22 -12.44 6.67 21.12
N ARG A 23 -12.10 5.42 20.81
CA ARG A 23 -12.94 4.26 21.14
C ARG A 23 -12.12 3.00 21.39
N GLU A 24 -12.57 2.19 22.34
CA GLU A 24 -12.09 0.83 22.51
C GLU A 24 -12.51 -0.03 21.32
N VAL A 25 -11.55 -0.78 20.77
CA VAL A 25 -11.77 -1.73 19.69
C VAL A 25 -11.09 -3.06 20.02
N THR A 26 -11.82 -4.15 19.79
CA THR A 26 -11.32 -5.52 19.92
C THR A 26 -11.23 -6.17 18.55
N LEU A 27 -10.00 -6.50 18.12
CA LEU A 27 -9.76 -7.42 17.03
C LEU A 27 -9.83 -8.84 17.59
N THR A 28 -10.87 -9.58 17.21
CA THR A 28 -11.18 -10.91 17.77
C THR A 28 -10.39 -12.07 17.15
N ARG A 29 -9.62 -11.78 16.09
CA ARG A 29 -8.86 -12.77 15.32
C ARG A 29 -7.52 -12.19 14.94
N ASP A 30 -6.53 -13.07 14.90
CA ASP A 30 -5.26 -12.77 14.26
C ASP A 30 -5.52 -12.49 12.77
N PHE A 31 -4.75 -11.57 12.21
CA PHE A 31 -4.77 -11.25 10.79
C PHE A 31 -3.34 -11.18 10.27
N HIS A 32 -3.17 -11.33 8.96
CA HIS A 32 -1.84 -11.11 8.37
C HIS A 32 -1.72 -9.66 7.88
N LEU A 33 -0.49 -9.19 7.74
CA LEU A 33 -0.20 -7.90 7.10
C LEU A 33 1.02 -8.02 6.20
N GLY A 34 1.08 -7.19 5.15
CA GLY A 34 2.33 -6.96 4.42
C GLY A 34 3.38 -6.44 5.39
N GLN A 35 4.61 -6.98 5.31
CA GLN A 35 5.70 -6.49 6.17
C GLN A 35 6.12 -5.07 5.77
N HIS A 36 6.00 -4.80 4.48
CA HIS A 36 6.45 -3.62 3.76
C HIS A 36 5.37 -3.23 2.74
N GLN A 37 5.46 -2.00 2.22
CA GLN A 37 4.71 -1.60 1.04
C GLN A 37 5.01 -2.53 -0.15
N VAL A 38 4.04 -2.70 -1.06
CA VAL A 38 4.29 -3.39 -2.33
C VAL A 38 5.25 -2.57 -3.17
N THR A 39 6.30 -3.22 -3.64
CA THR A 39 7.35 -2.59 -4.44
C THR A 39 6.94 -2.44 -5.91
N ASN A 40 7.62 -1.56 -6.63
CA ASN A 40 7.44 -1.42 -8.08
C ASN A 40 7.69 -2.76 -8.81
N GLN A 41 8.71 -3.52 -8.41
CA GLN A 41 9.03 -4.81 -9.03
C GLN A 41 7.89 -5.82 -8.84
N GLU A 42 7.40 -5.99 -7.61
CA GLU A 42 6.29 -6.90 -7.31
C GLU A 42 5.00 -6.50 -8.05
N TYR A 43 4.69 -5.20 -8.08
CA TYR A 43 3.50 -4.72 -8.80
C TYR A 43 3.62 -4.92 -10.31
N MET A 44 4.78 -4.62 -10.89
CA MET A 44 5.04 -4.81 -12.32
C MET A 44 4.92 -6.28 -12.73
N GLU A 45 5.49 -7.21 -11.97
CA GLU A 45 5.41 -8.64 -12.23
C GLU A 45 3.97 -9.15 -12.19
N MET A 46 3.18 -8.68 -11.20
CA MET A 46 1.77 -9.02 -11.10
C MET A 46 0.96 -8.46 -12.27
N VAL A 47 1.20 -7.21 -12.66
CA VAL A 47 0.55 -6.59 -13.82
C VAL A 47 0.91 -7.33 -15.11
N GLN A 48 2.17 -7.74 -15.27
CA GLN A 48 2.60 -8.54 -16.41
C GLN A 48 1.90 -9.89 -16.47
N TRP A 49 1.74 -10.57 -15.31
CA TRP A 49 0.96 -11.80 -15.19
C TRP A 49 -0.52 -11.58 -15.53
N ALA A 50 -1.14 -10.54 -15.00
CA ALA A 50 -2.54 -10.21 -15.25
C ALA A 50 -2.78 -9.91 -16.75
N TYR A 51 -1.85 -9.18 -17.38
CA TYR A 51 -1.89 -8.88 -18.80
C TYR A 51 -1.80 -10.15 -19.66
N GLY A 52 -0.88 -11.07 -19.30
CA GLY A 52 -0.74 -12.36 -19.98
C GLY A 52 -1.99 -13.26 -19.90
N ASN A 53 -2.78 -13.12 -18.83
CA ASN A 53 -4.06 -13.83 -18.66
C ASN A 53 -5.26 -13.08 -19.26
N GLY A 54 -5.07 -11.89 -19.84
CA GLY A 54 -6.13 -11.06 -20.40
C GLY A 54 -7.03 -10.40 -19.36
N TYR A 55 -6.59 -10.33 -18.09
CA TYR A 55 -7.34 -9.73 -16.99
C TYR A 55 -7.28 -8.20 -16.97
N VAL A 56 -6.35 -7.63 -17.74
CA VAL A 56 -6.18 -6.19 -17.92
C VAL A 56 -5.92 -5.88 -19.39
N THR A 57 -6.20 -4.63 -19.76
CA THR A 57 -5.72 -4.03 -20.99
C THR A 57 -4.77 -2.90 -20.66
N ALA A 58 -3.81 -2.63 -21.54
CA ALA A 58 -2.79 -1.61 -21.31
C ALA A 58 -2.54 -0.79 -22.56
N THR A 59 -2.33 0.49 -22.36
CA THR A 59 -1.74 1.42 -23.32
C THR A 59 -0.48 2.01 -22.70
N THR A 60 0.24 2.86 -23.44
CA THR A 60 1.38 3.59 -22.86
C THR A 60 0.96 4.62 -21.79
N ALA A 61 -0.34 4.89 -21.65
CA ALA A 61 -0.87 5.90 -20.73
C ALA A 61 -1.64 5.31 -19.53
N SER A 62 -2.24 4.13 -19.69
CA SER A 62 -3.18 3.61 -18.69
C SER A 62 -3.22 2.09 -18.69
N LEU A 63 -3.20 1.51 -17.49
CA LEU A 63 -3.57 0.12 -17.23
C LEU A 63 -5.04 0.10 -16.80
N ARG A 64 -5.86 -0.69 -17.49
CA ARG A 64 -7.29 -0.79 -17.22
C ARG A 64 -7.70 -2.21 -16.94
N ASP A 65 -8.68 -2.33 -16.06
CA ASP A 65 -9.32 -3.59 -15.74
C ASP A 65 -10.02 -4.21 -16.96
N ASN A 66 -10.04 -5.55 -17.02
CA ASN A 66 -10.70 -6.30 -18.09
C ASN A 66 -11.20 -7.69 -17.63
N LEU A 67 -11.15 -8.02 -16.34
CA LEU A 67 -11.44 -9.37 -15.85
C LEU A 67 -12.94 -9.72 -15.89
N ASP A 68 -13.81 -8.78 -15.50
CA ASP A 68 -15.23 -9.04 -15.25
C ASP A 68 -16.16 -7.87 -15.60
N GLY A 69 -15.78 -7.11 -16.63
CA GLY A 69 -16.62 -6.05 -17.23
C GLY A 69 -16.43 -4.66 -16.62
N SER A 70 -15.62 -4.53 -15.58
CA SER A 70 -15.09 -3.24 -15.13
C SER A 70 -14.04 -2.71 -16.12
N ALA A 71 -13.99 -1.38 -16.26
CA ALA A 71 -13.04 -0.65 -17.10
C ALA A 71 -12.32 0.46 -16.30
N GLN A 72 -12.28 0.31 -14.97
CA GLN A 72 -11.59 1.25 -14.08
C GLN A 72 -10.11 1.30 -14.44
N GLU A 73 -9.55 2.50 -14.31
CA GLU A 73 -8.12 2.70 -14.39
C GLU A 73 -7.46 2.16 -13.11
N LEU A 74 -6.48 1.28 -13.27
CA LEU A 74 -5.77 0.60 -12.19
C LEU A 74 -4.42 1.26 -11.90
N LEU A 75 -3.74 1.73 -12.94
CA LEU A 75 -2.44 2.40 -12.85
C LEU A 75 -2.34 3.47 -13.94
N ASP A 76 -2.03 4.69 -13.53
CA ASP A 76 -1.72 5.83 -14.40
C ASP A 76 -0.26 5.68 -14.88
N LEU A 77 -0.08 5.24 -16.13
CA LEU A 77 1.24 4.89 -16.70
C LEU A 77 1.93 6.09 -17.36
N ASP A 78 1.19 7.13 -17.77
CA ASP A 78 1.80 8.35 -18.34
C ASP A 78 2.11 9.42 -17.30
N ASN A 79 1.74 9.21 -16.03
CA ASN A 79 2.21 10.06 -14.94
C ASN A 79 3.75 10.15 -14.88
N VAL A 80 4.27 11.35 -14.64
CA VAL A 80 5.72 11.61 -14.53
C VAL A 80 6.34 10.90 -13.33
N ASN A 81 5.52 10.60 -12.32
CA ASN A 81 5.92 9.95 -11.07
C ASN A 81 5.66 8.44 -11.08
N CYS A 82 5.00 7.90 -12.11
CA CYS A 82 4.83 6.45 -12.26
C CYS A 82 6.14 5.82 -12.71
N GLU A 83 6.56 4.76 -12.04
CA GLU A 83 7.86 4.12 -12.28
C GLU A 83 7.73 2.81 -13.05
N ILE A 84 6.52 2.42 -13.40
CA ILE A 84 6.20 1.28 -14.24
C ILE A 84 5.78 1.83 -15.61
N GLN A 85 6.32 1.27 -16.68
CA GLN A 85 6.02 1.64 -18.06
C GLN A 85 5.56 0.42 -18.86
N PHE A 86 4.81 0.69 -19.93
CA PHE A 86 4.38 -0.31 -20.90
C PHE A 86 4.91 0.05 -22.29
N ASN A 87 5.53 -0.91 -22.97
CA ASN A 87 6.16 -0.66 -24.28
C ASN A 87 5.17 -0.60 -25.46
N GLY A 88 3.86 -0.78 -25.21
CA GLY A 88 2.84 -0.86 -26.26
C GLY A 88 2.81 -2.20 -27.01
N ALA A 89 3.72 -3.13 -26.69
CA ALA A 89 3.92 -4.41 -27.35
C ALA A 89 3.82 -5.61 -26.39
N GLY A 90 3.23 -5.42 -25.20
CA GLY A 90 2.92 -6.49 -24.26
C GLY A 90 3.91 -6.67 -23.10
N THR A 91 4.89 -5.77 -22.97
CA THR A 91 5.90 -5.84 -21.91
C THR A 91 5.85 -4.64 -20.98
N PHE A 92 5.79 -4.92 -19.68
CA PHE A 92 5.99 -3.93 -18.62
C PHE A 92 7.45 -3.91 -18.19
N TYR A 93 7.96 -2.72 -17.85
CA TYR A 93 9.34 -2.53 -17.41
C TYR A 93 9.41 -1.32 -16.47
N LEU A 94 10.46 -1.27 -15.64
CA LEU A 94 10.70 -0.15 -14.75
C LEU A 94 11.32 1.03 -15.49
N ARG A 95 10.92 2.24 -15.13
CA ARG A 95 11.33 3.48 -15.77
C ARG A 95 12.81 3.74 -15.57
N GLU A 96 13.58 3.73 -16.66
CA GLU A 96 15.02 4.03 -16.62
C GLU A 96 15.33 5.51 -16.37
N SER A 97 14.45 6.42 -16.79
CA SER A 97 14.58 7.87 -16.59
C SER A 97 13.55 8.36 -15.57
N PRO A 98 13.90 8.39 -14.28
CA PRO A 98 12.95 8.67 -13.22
C PRO A 98 12.62 10.17 -13.17
N SER A 99 11.63 10.55 -12.37
CA SER A 99 11.23 11.95 -12.22
C SER A 99 12.41 12.85 -11.83
N SER A 100 12.33 14.14 -12.12
CA SER A 100 13.37 15.09 -11.67
C SER A 100 13.54 15.11 -10.14
N TYR A 101 12.48 14.76 -9.41
CA TYR A 101 12.51 14.62 -7.95
C TYR A 101 13.36 13.41 -7.54
N ALA A 102 13.15 12.24 -8.15
CA ALA A 102 13.97 11.05 -7.91
C ALA A 102 15.45 11.29 -8.25
N GLN A 103 15.74 11.95 -9.38
CA GLN A 103 17.12 12.28 -9.77
C GLN A 103 17.80 13.21 -8.76
N SER A 104 17.04 14.15 -8.18
CA SER A 104 17.54 15.08 -7.16
C SER A 104 17.81 14.37 -5.83
N ALA A 105 16.94 13.42 -5.46
CA ALA A 105 17.08 12.59 -4.26
C ALA A 105 18.25 11.59 -4.36
N TYR A 106 18.50 11.06 -5.55
CA TYR A 106 19.48 10.00 -5.80
C TYR A 106 20.48 10.36 -6.91
N PRO A 107 21.39 11.35 -6.68
CA PRO A 107 22.33 11.83 -7.69
C PRO A 107 23.39 10.79 -8.09
N GLY A 108 23.60 9.76 -7.26
CA GLY A 108 24.55 8.67 -7.50
C GLY A 108 23.98 7.50 -8.30
N GLY A 109 22.70 7.54 -8.69
CA GLY A 109 21.99 6.45 -9.33
C GLY A 109 20.75 6.05 -8.55
N TYR A 110 19.71 5.66 -9.29
CA TYR A 110 18.38 5.36 -8.76
C TYR A 110 17.92 4.00 -9.29
N ASP A 111 17.50 3.13 -8.38
CA ASP A 111 16.90 1.83 -8.71
C ASP A 111 15.46 1.79 -8.14
N PRO A 112 14.42 1.91 -8.98
CA PRO A 112 13.03 1.90 -8.51
C PRO A 112 12.55 0.53 -8.04
N ALA A 113 13.28 -0.57 -8.28
CA ALA A 113 12.76 -1.93 -8.10
C ALA A 113 12.20 -2.18 -6.70
N ASN A 114 12.93 -1.76 -5.67
CA ASN A 114 12.55 -1.94 -4.26
C ASN A 114 11.85 -0.71 -3.66
N HIS A 115 11.54 0.31 -4.45
CA HIS A 115 10.76 1.44 -3.99
C HIS A 115 9.27 1.08 -3.99
N PRO A 116 8.46 1.67 -3.08
CA PRO A 116 7.02 1.43 -3.05
C PRO A 116 6.37 1.89 -4.36
N VAL A 117 5.44 1.08 -4.87
CA VAL A 117 4.70 1.43 -6.09
C VAL A 117 3.85 2.67 -5.87
N MET A 118 3.85 3.57 -6.84
CA MET A 118 3.06 4.81 -6.84
C MET A 118 2.14 4.89 -8.06
N MET A 119 1.20 5.83 -8.04
CA MET A 119 0.26 6.11 -9.13
C MET A 119 -0.73 4.96 -9.43
N VAL A 120 -0.83 4.00 -8.51
CA VAL A 120 -1.84 2.95 -8.49
C VAL A 120 -3.14 3.54 -7.97
N THR A 121 -4.28 3.34 -8.61
CA THR A 121 -5.56 3.80 -8.05
C THR A 121 -6.04 2.90 -6.91
N TRP A 122 -7.05 3.31 -6.15
CA TRP A 122 -7.69 2.40 -5.18
C TRP A 122 -8.17 1.09 -5.84
N PHE A 123 -8.71 1.19 -7.07
CA PHE A 123 -9.13 0.03 -7.85
C PHE A 123 -7.94 -0.87 -8.23
N GLY A 124 -6.80 -0.28 -8.58
CA GLY A 124 -5.56 -1.02 -8.83
C GLY A 124 -5.08 -1.79 -7.61
N ALA A 125 -5.11 -1.16 -6.44
CA ALA A 125 -4.74 -1.81 -5.19
C ALA A 125 -5.69 -2.96 -4.83
N ALA A 126 -7.01 -2.74 -4.89
CA ALA A 126 -8.02 -3.77 -4.67
C ALA A 126 -7.87 -4.94 -5.66
N ARG A 127 -7.60 -4.64 -6.93
CA ARG A 127 -7.42 -5.66 -7.97
C ARG A 127 -6.13 -6.46 -7.80
N PHE A 128 -5.05 -5.84 -7.32
CA PHE A 128 -3.84 -6.57 -6.95
C PHE A 128 -4.13 -7.61 -5.84
N CYS A 129 -5.01 -7.29 -4.89
CA CYS A 129 -5.48 -8.25 -3.89
C CYS A 129 -6.17 -9.47 -4.51
N ASP A 130 -7.09 -9.20 -5.44
CA ASP A 130 -7.77 -10.25 -6.16
C ASP A 130 -6.80 -11.12 -6.96
N TRP A 131 -5.80 -10.53 -7.61
CA TRP A 131 -4.79 -11.27 -8.38
C TRP A 131 -3.93 -12.18 -7.50
N LEU A 132 -3.47 -11.70 -6.34
CA LEU A 132 -2.81 -12.56 -5.35
C LEU A 132 -3.72 -13.72 -4.93
N SER A 133 -5.00 -13.44 -4.70
CA SER A 133 -5.98 -14.47 -4.35
C SER A 133 -6.10 -15.52 -5.45
N LEU A 134 -6.19 -15.08 -6.71
CA LEU A 134 -6.26 -15.98 -7.87
C LEU A 134 -5.00 -16.83 -8.05
N GLN A 135 -3.81 -16.28 -7.79
CA GLN A 135 -2.55 -17.03 -7.85
C GLN A 135 -2.49 -18.16 -6.80
N GLU A 136 -3.14 -17.97 -5.65
CA GLU A 136 -3.21 -18.96 -4.57
C GLU A 136 -4.48 -19.82 -4.57
N ASP A 137 -5.31 -19.76 -5.62
CA ASP A 137 -6.60 -20.46 -5.71
C ASP A 137 -7.56 -20.12 -4.53
N LEU A 138 -7.50 -18.87 -4.10
CA LEU A 138 -8.38 -18.29 -3.09
C LEU A 138 -9.54 -17.52 -3.74
N PRO A 139 -10.71 -17.44 -3.10
CA PRO A 139 -11.78 -16.59 -3.58
C PRO A 139 -11.34 -15.12 -3.54
N ARG A 140 -11.71 -14.38 -4.57
CA ARG A 140 -11.53 -12.92 -4.62
C ARG A 140 -12.25 -12.23 -3.48
N ALA A 141 -11.67 -11.17 -2.96
CA ALA A 141 -12.26 -10.42 -1.86
C ALA A 141 -13.24 -9.35 -2.35
N TYR A 142 -13.01 -8.77 -3.53
CA TYR A 142 -13.81 -7.65 -4.03
C TYR A 142 -14.85 -8.06 -5.06
N GLU A 143 -16.03 -7.47 -4.99
CA GLU A 143 -17.09 -7.59 -6.00
C GLU A 143 -16.90 -6.53 -7.09
N HIS A 144 -17.07 -6.89 -8.37
CA HIS A 144 -16.79 -5.96 -9.49
C HIS A 144 -18.04 -5.62 -10.30
N ASN A 145 -19.19 -5.73 -9.64
CA ASN A 145 -20.52 -5.41 -10.18
C ASN A 145 -20.83 -3.90 -10.15
N GLY A 146 -19.88 -3.06 -9.72
CA GLY A 146 -19.96 -1.61 -9.70
C GLY A 146 -19.72 -0.97 -8.34
N ASP A 147 -19.95 -1.69 -7.23
CA ASP A 147 -19.79 -1.15 -5.87
C ASP A 147 -18.39 -1.37 -5.26
N TRP A 148 -17.61 -2.32 -5.79
CA TRP A 148 -16.29 -2.68 -5.27
C TRP A 148 -16.29 -3.01 -3.78
N SER A 149 -17.41 -3.53 -3.26
CA SER A 149 -17.50 -3.94 -1.88
C SER A 149 -16.59 -5.14 -1.61
N CYS A 150 -15.87 -5.08 -0.49
CA CYS A 150 -15.10 -6.22 0.00
C CYS A 150 -16.05 -7.19 0.70
N ASN A 151 -16.17 -8.42 0.19
CA ASN A 151 -17.00 -9.49 0.73
C ASN A 151 -18.40 -9.02 1.14
N SER A 152 -19.14 -8.44 0.19
CA SER A 152 -20.50 -7.88 0.38
C SER A 152 -20.60 -6.87 1.53
N GLY A 153 -19.52 -6.14 1.82
CA GLY A 153 -19.45 -5.14 2.89
C GLY A 153 -18.91 -5.65 4.24
N ASP A 154 -18.54 -6.92 4.35
CA ASP A 154 -17.89 -7.49 5.53
C ASP A 154 -16.43 -7.88 5.21
N PRO A 155 -15.48 -6.94 5.25
CA PRO A 155 -14.07 -7.23 4.93
C PRO A 155 -13.48 -8.33 5.82
N TYR A 156 -13.92 -8.45 7.08
CA TYR A 156 -13.40 -9.45 8.02
C TYR A 156 -13.87 -10.88 7.71
N GLY A 157 -14.83 -11.05 6.79
CA GLY A 157 -15.24 -12.35 6.27
C GLY A 157 -14.52 -12.77 4.99
N ALA A 158 -13.71 -11.90 4.39
CA ALA A 158 -12.99 -12.20 3.16
C ALA A 158 -11.95 -13.31 3.38
N ARG A 159 -11.97 -14.34 2.53
CA ARG A 159 -11.03 -15.49 2.61
C ARG A 159 -9.79 -15.33 1.73
N GLY A 160 -9.84 -14.41 0.77
CA GLY A 160 -8.70 -14.02 -0.05
C GLY A 160 -8.01 -12.78 0.50
N TYR A 161 -6.97 -12.35 -0.21
CA TYR A 161 -6.27 -11.11 0.06
C TYR A 161 -7.19 -9.91 -0.10
N ARG A 162 -7.01 -8.91 0.77
CA ARG A 162 -7.71 -7.63 0.72
C ARG A 162 -6.82 -6.53 1.28
N LEU A 163 -7.27 -5.30 1.11
CA LEU A 163 -6.75 -4.16 1.86
C LEU A 163 -7.19 -4.26 3.33
N ALA A 164 -6.32 -3.83 4.25
CA ALA A 164 -6.69 -3.72 5.64
C ALA A 164 -7.71 -2.61 5.83
N THR A 165 -8.53 -2.81 6.84
CA THR A 165 -9.41 -1.77 7.34
C THR A 165 -8.59 -0.70 8.07
N ASP A 166 -9.14 0.50 8.22
CA ASP A 166 -8.51 1.56 9.02
C ASP A 166 -8.22 1.08 10.45
N VAL A 167 -9.10 0.22 11.00
CA VAL A 167 -8.95 -0.39 12.33
C VAL A 167 -7.71 -1.28 12.41
N GLU A 168 -7.57 -2.21 11.47
CA GLU A 168 -6.44 -3.15 11.44
C GLU A 168 -5.13 -2.43 11.17
N TRP A 169 -5.16 -1.41 10.30
CA TRP A 169 -3.98 -0.61 9.98
C TRP A 169 -3.52 0.20 11.19
N GLU A 170 -4.44 0.88 11.88
CA GLU A 170 -4.12 1.65 13.08
C GLU A 170 -3.66 0.75 14.23
N TYR A 171 -4.30 -0.40 14.44
CA TYR A 171 -3.85 -1.38 15.42
C TYR A 171 -2.43 -1.87 15.13
N ALA A 172 -2.10 -2.12 13.86
CA ALA A 172 -0.76 -2.54 13.48
C ALA A 172 0.29 -1.42 13.64
N ALA A 173 -0.09 -0.16 13.41
CA ALA A 173 0.77 1.00 13.53
C ALA A 173 1.03 1.41 14.99
N GLN A 174 -0.04 1.48 15.79
CA GLN A 174 0.00 1.94 17.18
C GLN A 174 0.27 0.81 18.16
N TRP A 175 -0.22 -0.41 17.87
CA TRP A 175 -0.27 -1.53 18.79
C TRP A 175 -1.28 -1.32 19.93
N ASN A 176 -0.92 -1.69 21.16
CA ASN A 176 -1.77 -1.62 22.36
C ASN A 176 -1.12 -0.88 23.54
N ASP A 177 -0.13 -0.02 23.26
CA ASP A 177 0.60 0.78 24.25
C ASP A 177 0.45 2.28 24.06
N GLU A 178 -0.55 2.71 23.27
CA GLU A 178 -0.96 4.11 23.08
C GLU A 178 0.17 5.04 22.60
N ARG A 179 1.17 4.48 21.92
CA ARG A 179 2.25 5.28 21.32
C ARG A 179 1.71 6.26 20.28
N ILE A 180 2.36 7.40 20.12
CA ILE A 180 1.98 8.45 19.16
C ILE A 180 2.44 8.08 17.75
N TYR A 181 3.62 7.47 17.63
CA TYR A 181 4.20 7.02 16.36
C TYR A 181 4.55 5.53 16.44
N PRO A 182 4.67 4.82 15.30
CA PRO A 182 5.00 3.39 15.31
C PRO A 182 6.24 3.00 16.12
N TRP A 183 7.22 3.92 16.21
CA TRP A 183 8.46 3.78 16.97
C TRP A 183 8.41 4.27 18.43
N GLY A 184 7.29 4.84 18.88
CA GLY A 184 7.14 5.40 20.22
C GLY A 184 6.66 6.86 20.22
N ASN A 185 7.04 7.61 21.26
CA ASN A 185 6.54 8.98 21.49
C ASN A 185 7.55 10.07 21.11
N GLU A 186 8.67 9.68 20.51
CA GLU A 186 9.72 10.59 20.06
C GLU A 186 9.28 11.27 18.77
N TYR A 187 9.56 12.58 18.67
CA TYR A 187 9.20 13.33 17.47
C TYR A 187 9.83 12.72 16.21
N PRO A 188 9.12 12.75 15.06
CA PRO A 188 9.64 12.25 13.81
C PRO A 188 10.90 13.01 13.39
N ASP A 189 11.89 12.27 12.89
CA ASP A 189 13.05 12.80 12.20
C ASP A 189 13.45 11.88 11.04
N CYS A 190 14.39 12.33 10.21
CA CYS A 190 14.79 11.62 9.00
C CYS A 190 15.53 10.29 9.24
N SER A 191 15.77 9.91 10.50
CA SER A 191 16.28 8.58 10.84
C SER A 191 15.18 7.54 11.08
N ARG A 192 13.93 7.98 11.28
CA ARG A 192 12.76 7.13 11.60
C ARG A 192 11.68 7.13 10.52
N ALA A 193 11.61 8.18 9.70
CA ALA A 193 10.67 8.21 8.59
C ALA A 193 11.14 9.13 7.47
N ASN A 194 10.63 8.87 6.27
CA ASN A 194 10.75 9.78 5.15
C ASN A 194 9.50 10.65 5.03
N PHE A 195 9.63 11.92 5.38
CA PHE A 195 8.53 12.88 5.35
C PHE A 195 9.04 14.29 5.00
N ARG A 196 8.09 15.21 4.80
CA ARG A 196 8.35 16.63 4.62
C ARG A 196 8.49 17.29 6.00
N GLN A 197 9.70 17.71 6.35
CA GLN A 197 9.99 18.33 7.65
C GLN A 197 9.42 19.76 7.74
N TYR A 198 9.64 20.55 6.69
CA TYR A 198 9.15 21.92 6.54
C TYR A 198 8.79 22.19 5.08
N PHE A 199 8.32 23.40 4.76
CA PHE A 199 7.80 23.72 3.43
C PHE A 199 8.76 23.30 2.29
N ASP A 200 10.03 23.66 2.32
CA ASP A 200 10.98 23.27 1.27
C ASP A 200 12.06 22.27 1.75
N ASP A 201 11.81 21.59 2.87
CA ASP A 201 12.77 20.65 3.48
C ASP A 201 12.16 19.25 3.59
N PHE A 202 12.80 18.30 2.94
CA PHE A 202 12.40 16.90 2.87
C PHE A 202 13.55 16.04 3.37
N CYS A 203 13.24 14.93 4.03
CA CYS A 203 14.27 13.97 4.41
C CYS A 203 15.03 13.43 3.18
N VAL A 204 14.28 12.94 2.18
CA VAL A 204 14.85 12.43 0.93
C VAL A 204 14.34 13.20 -0.30
N GLY A 205 13.08 13.64 -0.28
CA GLY A 205 12.45 14.34 -1.41
C GLY A 205 11.93 13.41 -2.53
N TRP A 206 12.02 12.10 -2.30
CA TRP A 206 11.41 11.04 -3.09
C TRP A 206 11.13 9.83 -2.19
N THR A 207 10.54 8.75 -2.70
CA THR A 207 10.40 7.50 -1.94
C THR A 207 11.76 6.89 -1.61
N THR A 208 11.79 6.02 -0.60
CA THR A 208 12.96 5.20 -0.23
C THR A 208 12.67 3.74 -0.53
N PRO A 209 13.71 2.90 -0.71
CA PRO A 209 13.52 1.45 -0.76
C PRO A 209 12.75 0.98 0.49
N VAL A 210 11.87 0.02 0.32
CA VAL A 210 11.15 -0.57 1.45
C VAL A 210 12.12 -1.21 2.45
N GLY A 211 11.77 -1.17 3.73
CA GLY A 211 12.62 -1.62 4.81
C GLY A 211 13.74 -0.65 5.19
N THR A 212 13.76 0.57 4.65
CA THR A 212 14.75 1.60 5.03
C THR A 212 14.56 2.06 6.46
N TYR A 213 13.31 2.23 6.91
CA TYR A 213 12.97 2.68 8.26
C TYR A 213 12.33 1.55 9.06
N ALA A 214 13.04 1.08 10.09
CA ALA A 214 12.64 -0.07 10.88
C ALA A 214 11.64 0.32 11.97
N ASP A 215 10.39 0.65 11.63
CA ASP A 215 9.51 1.26 12.64
C ASP A 215 8.06 0.74 12.66
N ALA A 216 7.90 -0.34 13.41
CA ALA A 216 6.72 -0.70 14.19
C ALA A 216 7.23 -1.43 15.46
N PRO A 217 6.39 -1.92 16.38
CA PRO A 217 6.90 -2.65 17.54
C PRO A 217 7.86 -3.76 17.07
N GLU A 218 9.03 -3.90 17.70
CA GLU A 218 9.98 -5.00 17.41
C GLU A 218 9.27 -6.37 17.45
N ALA A 219 8.18 -6.47 18.23
CA ALA A 219 7.29 -7.62 18.32
C ALA A 219 6.55 -7.99 17.01
N LEU A 220 6.29 -7.04 16.11
CA LEU A 220 5.60 -7.26 14.83
C LEU A 220 6.55 -7.28 13.63
N GLY A 221 7.61 -6.46 13.64
CA GLY A 221 8.57 -6.40 12.54
C GLY A 221 8.05 -5.75 11.24
N LEU A 222 7.01 -4.90 11.32
CA LEU A 222 6.61 -4.02 10.20
C LEU A 222 7.61 -2.87 10.02
N SER A 223 7.68 -2.33 8.81
CA SER A 223 8.52 -1.16 8.51
C SER A 223 7.72 -0.07 7.80
N ASP A 224 8.29 1.14 7.78
CA ASP A 224 7.83 2.27 6.95
C ASP A 224 6.36 2.70 7.19
N MET A 225 5.80 2.42 8.38
CA MET A 225 4.45 2.83 8.78
C MET A 225 4.32 4.36 9.03
N GLY A 226 5.45 5.08 9.10
CA GLY A 226 5.53 6.53 9.32
C GLY A 226 5.42 7.40 8.06
N ILE A 227 5.26 6.82 6.87
CA ILE A 227 5.16 7.57 5.62
C ILE A 227 3.69 7.95 5.38
N CYS A 228 3.24 9.10 5.87
CA CYS A 228 1.89 9.59 5.57
C CYS A 228 1.80 11.12 5.48
N TRP A 229 1.84 11.67 4.25
CA TRP A 229 0.98 12.74 3.67
C TRP A 229 1.63 13.27 2.37
N ILE A 230 0.93 13.35 1.23
CA ILE A 230 -0.12 14.33 0.91
C ILE A 230 -1.09 13.74 -0.12
N GLY A 231 -2.39 13.88 0.15
CA GLY A 231 -3.43 14.05 -0.88
C GLY A 231 -4.07 12.78 -1.42
N ALA A 232 -5.26 12.47 -0.88
CA ALA A 232 -6.17 11.43 -1.35
C ALA A 232 -5.62 10.01 -1.22
N MET A 233 -6.54 9.06 -1.26
CA MET A 233 -6.35 7.61 -1.29
C MET A 233 -5.02 7.20 -1.93
N ILE A 234 -4.41 6.09 -1.48
CA ILE A 234 -3.13 5.47 -1.96
C ILE A 234 -1.96 5.58 -0.95
N GLY A 235 -2.25 5.89 0.31
CA GLY A 235 -1.50 5.38 1.47
C GLY A 235 -1.93 3.96 1.89
N LEU A 236 -2.76 3.29 1.08
CA LEU A 236 -3.12 1.88 1.22
C LEU A 236 -2.00 1.02 0.67
N CYS A 237 -0.84 1.12 1.30
CA CYS A 237 0.17 0.13 1.11
C CYS A 237 -0.27 -1.14 1.83
N ALA A 238 -0.95 -2.00 1.05
CA ALA A 238 -0.66 -3.43 1.08
C ALA A 238 -0.71 -4.05 2.48
N ALA A 239 -1.74 -3.69 3.23
CA ALA A 239 -2.05 -4.28 4.49
C ALA A 239 -2.90 -5.53 4.19
N TRP A 240 -2.21 -6.60 3.81
CA TRP A 240 -2.78 -7.84 3.27
C TRP A 240 -3.28 -8.78 4.35
N ASP A 241 -4.59 -8.94 4.53
CA ASP A 241 -5.10 -9.96 5.47
C ASP A 241 -5.17 -11.37 4.85
N ARG A 242 -4.74 -12.37 5.62
CA ARG A 242 -5.03 -13.79 5.44
C ARG A 242 -5.63 -14.31 6.74
N ILE A 243 -6.88 -14.74 6.72
CA ILE A 243 -7.44 -15.54 7.81
C ILE A 243 -7.01 -17.00 7.59
N ARG A 244 -6.21 -17.55 8.50
CA ARG A 244 -6.13 -19.01 8.71
C ARG A 244 -6.49 -19.33 10.14
#